data_AF-A0A8S3BF81-F1
#
_entry.id   AF-A0A8S3BF81-F1
#
_cell.length_a   1.000
_cell.length_b   1.000
_cell.length_c   1.000
_cell.angle_alpha   90.00
_cell.angle_beta   90.00
_cell.angle_gamma   90.00
#
_symmetry.space_group_name_H-M   'P 1'
#
loop_
_entity.id
_entity.type
_entity.pdbx_description
1 polymer ?
#
loop_
_entity_poly.entity_id
_entity_poly.type
_entity_poly.pdbx_seq_one_letter_code
_entity_poly.pdbx_strand_id
1 'polypeptide(L)'
;MSNSSNRLELRLKEREDEYTRYEQFYVLVGTFNVNNKSTPPNILLEQWFSQATENRESEKNKIPDIIAVGFQEIDTSGGAYIYDDKKKEDDWERIVRKTIAACYEENNTENIQFTLLNRIKLVGILLFVYVRSTHLARCTLVSNSTVPTGFMGIAGNKGGVGVRFRFYETDICFVNSHFASGDGQKERRNEDYLTI
;
A
#
# COMPACT_ATOMS: atom_id res chain seq x y z
N MET A 1 -30.97 12.41 29.14
CA MET A 1 -30.01 11.30 29.41
C MET A 1 -28.68 11.45 28.64
N SER A 2 -28.32 12.61 28.06
CA SER A 2 -27.08 12.76 27.26
C SER A 2 -25.87 13.37 27.99
N ASN A 3 -26.02 13.81 29.24
CA ASN A 3 -24.97 14.58 29.94
C ASN A 3 -23.95 13.71 30.72
N SER A 4 -24.32 12.49 31.08
CA SER A 4 -23.50 11.56 31.87
C SER A 4 -22.50 10.77 31.01
N SER A 5 -22.88 10.33 29.80
CA SER A 5 -21.97 9.63 28.88
C SER A 5 -20.81 10.53 28.44
N ASN A 6 -21.12 11.80 28.13
CA ASN A 6 -20.11 12.78 27.71
C ASN A 6 -19.09 13.08 28.83
N ARG A 7 -19.54 13.08 30.09
CA ARG A 7 -18.66 13.27 31.25
C ARG A 7 -17.78 12.05 31.54
N LEU A 8 -18.27 10.84 31.25
CA LEU A 8 -17.48 9.61 31.38
C LEU A 8 -16.40 9.53 30.30
N GLU A 9 -16.73 9.82 29.05
CA GLU A 9 -15.78 9.84 27.93
C GLU A 9 -14.63 10.83 28.19
N LEU A 10 -14.94 12.05 28.67
CA LEU A 10 -13.92 13.03 29.04
C LEU A 10 -12.98 12.50 30.13
N ARG A 11 -13.54 11.86 31.18
CA ARG A 11 -12.73 11.29 32.27
C ARG A 11 -11.91 10.07 31.86
N LEU A 12 -12.41 9.26 30.93
CA LEU A 12 -11.65 8.15 30.36
C LEU A 12 -10.48 8.71 29.56
N LYS A 13 -10.73 9.73 28.73
CA LYS A 13 -9.69 10.39 27.93
C LYS A 13 -8.61 11.07 28.79
N GLU A 14 -8.98 11.69 29.91
CA GLU A 14 -8.00 12.23 30.88
C GLU A 14 -7.09 11.16 31.50
N ARG A 15 -7.51 9.88 31.46
CA ARG A 15 -6.81 8.73 32.03
C ARG A 15 -6.36 7.74 30.96
N GLU A 16 -6.25 8.19 29.72
CA GLU A 16 -5.93 7.34 28.57
C GLU A 16 -4.61 6.58 28.75
N ASP A 17 -3.62 7.22 29.37
CA ASP A 17 -2.30 6.64 29.66
C ASP A 17 -2.36 5.42 30.61
N GLU A 18 -3.49 5.19 31.31
CA GLU A 18 -3.66 4.03 32.18
C GLU A 18 -4.04 2.75 31.43
N TYR A 19 -4.56 2.88 30.20
CA TYR A 19 -5.07 1.74 29.42
C TYR A 19 -4.63 1.73 27.94
N THR A 20 -3.95 2.78 27.47
CA THR A 20 -3.40 2.87 26.12
C THR A 20 -1.89 2.90 26.16
N ARG A 21 -1.24 2.19 25.22
CA ARG A 21 0.19 2.31 24.95
C ARG A 21 0.39 2.78 23.52
N TYR A 22 1.16 3.84 23.36
CA TYR A 22 1.61 4.32 22.06
C TYR A 22 2.94 3.66 21.69
N GLU A 23 2.98 3.02 20.53
CA GLU A 23 4.18 2.40 19.96
C GLU A 23 4.46 2.98 18.58
N GLN A 24 5.74 3.10 18.23
CA GLN A 24 6.16 3.56 16.91
C GLN A 24 6.36 2.37 15.98
N PHE A 25 5.69 2.42 14.83
CA PHE A 25 5.81 1.43 13.77
C PHE A 25 6.39 2.07 12.51
N TYR A 26 7.13 1.28 11.73
CA TYR A 26 7.76 1.73 10.49
C TYR A 26 6.97 1.25 9.29
N VAL A 27 6.62 2.18 8.39
CA VAL A 27 5.88 1.88 7.17
C VAL A 27 6.76 2.23 5.98
N LEU A 28 7.06 1.23 5.14
CA LEU A 28 7.73 1.43 3.87
C LEU A 28 6.67 1.60 2.77
N VAL A 29 6.72 2.70 2.02
CA VAL A 29 5.80 2.95 0.91
C VAL A 29 6.59 3.19 -0.37
N GLY A 30 6.27 2.43 -1.42
CA GLY A 30 6.87 2.55 -2.74
C GLY A 30 5.82 2.76 -3.82
N THR A 31 6.14 3.58 -4.83
CA THR A 31 5.37 3.71 -6.07
C THR A 31 6.26 3.57 -7.30
N PHE A 32 5.84 2.80 -8.31
CA PHE A 32 6.59 2.65 -9.56
C PHE A 32 5.67 2.44 -10.78
N ASN A 33 5.74 3.34 -11.75
CA ASN A 33 5.16 3.12 -13.07
C ASN A 33 6.10 2.26 -13.91
N VAL A 34 5.65 1.06 -14.27
CA VAL A 34 6.49 0.02 -14.91
C VAL A 34 6.40 0.04 -16.43
N ASN A 35 5.65 0.97 -17.02
CA ASN A 35 5.55 1.19 -18.47
C ASN A 35 5.32 -0.10 -19.27
N ASN A 36 4.37 -0.93 -18.80
CA ASN A 36 3.97 -2.19 -19.40
C ASN A 36 5.12 -3.20 -19.59
N LYS A 37 6.21 -3.06 -18.83
CA LYS A 37 7.36 -3.97 -18.90
C LYS A 37 7.09 -5.24 -18.10
N SER A 38 7.41 -6.37 -18.72
CA SER A 38 7.49 -7.65 -18.03
C SER A 38 8.67 -7.66 -17.06
N THR A 39 8.50 -8.34 -15.93
CA THR A 39 9.58 -8.53 -14.96
C THR A 39 10.61 -9.55 -15.49
N PRO A 40 11.91 -9.23 -15.52
CA PRO A 40 12.93 -10.26 -15.66
C PRO A 40 12.82 -11.29 -14.51
N PRO A 41 13.03 -12.59 -14.75
CA PRO A 41 12.73 -13.63 -13.76
C PRO A 41 13.52 -13.51 -12.45
N ASN A 42 14.72 -12.91 -12.51
CA ASN A 42 15.67 -12.80 -11.40
C ASN A 42 15.91 -11.35 -10.93
N ILE A 43 15.05 -10.40 -11.32
CA ILE A 43 15.20 -9.04 -10.81
C ILE A 43 14.80 -9.00 -9.33
N LEU A 44 15.57 -8.28 -8.52
CA LEU A 44 15.17 -7.87 -7.18
C LEU A 44 15.15 -6.35 -7.12
N LEU A 45 14.27 -5.78 -6.31
CA LEU A 45 14.12 -4.34 -6.16
C LEU A 45 14.84 -3.83 -4.90
N GLU A 46 15.92 -4.50 -4.49
CA GLU A 46 16.61 -4.25 -3.21
C GLU A 46 17.12 -2.81 -3.12
N GLN A 47 17.72 -2.30 -4.19
CA GLN A 47 18.20 -0.93 -4.24
C GLN A 47 17.05 0.09 -4.05
N TRP A 48 15.86 -0.22 -4.58
CA TRP A 48 14.70 0.63 -4.39
C TRP A 48 14.19 0.59 -2.93
N PHE A 49 14.20 -0.60 -2.33
CA PHE A 49 13.80 -0.79 -0.93
C PHE A 49 14.81 -0.20 0.06
N SER A 50 16.12 -0.22 -0.25
CA SER A 50 17.19 0.32 0.59
C SER A 50 17.23 1.85 0.57
N GLN A 51 17.04 2.47 -0.60
CA GLN A 51 17.08 3.92 -0.79
C GLN A 51 16.13 4.69 0.12
N ALA A 52 15.00 4.10 0.49
CA ALA A 52 14.04 4.70 1.41
C ALA A 52 14.66 5.04 2.78
N THR A 53 15.71 4.33 3.18
CA THR A 53 16.38 4.48 4.49
C THR A 53 17.80 5.06 4.40
N GLU A 54 18.37 5.16 3.20
CA GLU A 54 19.79 5.53 2.99
C GLU A 54 20.12 6.97 3.43
N ASN A 55 19.20 7.92 3.21
CA ASN A 55 19.44 9.34 3.50
C ASN A 55 19.02 9.76 4.92
N ARG A 56 18.57 8.82 5.75
CA ARG A 56 18.06 9.10 7.10
C ARG A 56 18.78 8.22 8.11
N GLU A 57 19.82 8.77 8.72
CA GLU A 57 20.69 8.02 9.63
C GLU A 57 19.93 7.40 10.82
N SER A 58 18.88 8.07 11.30
CA SER A 58 17.98 7.57 12.35
C SER A 58 17.06 6.43 11.90
N GLU A 59 16.98 6.15 10.60
CA GLU A 59 16.13 5.12 9.98
C GLU A 59 16.97 4.05 9.27
N LYS A 60 18.29 4.22 9.23
CA LYS A 60 19.24 3.28 8.65
C LYS A 60 19.09 1.91 9.33
N ASN A 61 18.93 0.87 8.51
CA ASN A 61 18.71 -0.52 8.95
C ASN A 61 17.39 -0.77 9.71
N LYS A 62 16.45 0.18 9.75
CA LYS A 62 15.13 -0.11 10.32
C LYS A 62 14.35 -1.04 9.39
N ILE A 63 13.75 -2.04 9.99
CA ILE A 63 12.95 -3.01 9.27
C ILE A 63 11.48 -2.60 9.41
N PRO A 64 10.74 -2.50 8.30
CA PRO A 64 9.35 -2.06 8.32
C PRO A 64 8.42 -3.07 9.01
N ASP A 65 7.34 -2.58 9.59
CA ASP A 65 6.22 -3.37 10.10
C ASP A 65 5.14 -3.57 9.04
N ILE A 66 5.01 -2.58 8.15
CA ILE A 66 4.08 -2.57 7.02
C ILE A 66 4.84 -2.16 5.77
N ILE A 67 4.63 -2.85 4.66
CA ILE A 67 5.17 -2.51 3.34
C ILE A 67 4.02 -2.35 2.37
N ALA A 68 3.84 -1.17 1.81
CA ALA A 68 2.85 -0.88 0.78
C ALA A 68 3.53 -0.50 -0.54
N VAL A 69 3.29 -1.28 -1.60
CA VAL A 69 3.92 -1.06 -2.91
C VAL A 69 2.85 -0.91 -3.97
N GLY A 70 2.81 0.27 -4.59
CA GLY A 70 1.93 0.60 -5.71
C GLY A 70 2.65 0.54 -7.05
N PHE A 71 2.04 -0.09 -8.04
CA PHE A 71 2.49 -0.05 -9.42
C PHE A 71 1.45 0.60 -10.33
N GLN A 72 1.92 1.21 -11.42
CA GLN A 72 1.07 1.69 -12.51
C GLN A 72 1.58 1.13 -13.84
N GLU A 73 0.67 1.02 -14.81
CA GLU A 73 0.94 0.46 -16.14
C GLU A 73 1.50 -0.97 -16.10
N ILE A 74 1.07 -1.81 -15.15
CA ILE A 74 1.48 -3.22 -15.15
C ILE A 74 0.99 -3.95 -16.41
N ASP A 75 -0.20 -3.59 -16.90
CA ASP A 75 -0.72 -4.02 -18.18
C ASP A 75 -1.53 -2.89 -18.82
N THR A 76 -1.14 -2.47 -20.02
CA THR A 76 -1.87 -1.48 -20.83
C THR A 76 -2.40 -2.05 -22.14
N SER A 77 -2.31 -3.37 -22.33
CA SER A 77 -2.82 -4.05 -23.52
C SER A 77 -4.35 -3.96 -23.60
N GLY A 78 -4.90 -3.96 -24.82
CA GLY A 78 -6.35 -4.00 -25.02
C GLY A 78 -7.03 -5.19 -24.31
N GLY A 79 -6.29 -6.30 -24.15
CA GLY A 79 -6.73 -7.47 -23.40
C GLY A 79 -6.99 -7.17 -21.92
N ALA A 80 -6.17 -6.35 -21.26
CA ALA A 80 -6.33 -6.00 -19.84
C ALA A 80 -7.63 -5.22 -19.53
N TYR A 81 -8.26 -4.63 -20.53
CA TYR A 81 -9.56 -3.96 -20.40
C TYR A 81 -10.76 -4.90 -20.56
N ILE A 82 -10.54 -6.08 -21.14
CA ILE A 82 -11.59 -7.03 -21.54
C ILE A 82 -11.51 -8.31 -20.72
N TYR A 83 -10.29 -8.79 -20.46
CA TYR A 83 -9.96 -10.00 -19.74
C TYR A 83 -8.96 -9.69 -18.62
N ASP A 84 -9.29 -10.12 -17.41
CA ASP A 84 -8.43 -9.96 -16.24
C ASP A 84 -7.31 -11.01 -16.22
N ASP A 85 -6.33 -10.87 -17.13
CA ASP A 85 -5.12 -11.71 -17.11
C ASP A 85 -4.26 -11.36 -15.88
N LYS A 86 -4.13 -12.33 -14.98
CA LYS A 86 -3.39 -12.20 -13.72
C LYS A 86 -1.89 -12.44 -13.87
N LYS A 87 -1.42 -12.91 -15.04
CA LYS A 87 -0.02 -13.30 -15.19
C LYS A 87 0.95 -12.18 -14.79
N LYS A 88 0.72 -10.94 -15.24
CA LYS A 88 1.61 -9.82 -14.90
C LYS A 88 1.48 -9.39 -13.45
N GLU A 89 0.29 -9.49 -12.87
CA GLU A 89 0.06 -9.26 -11.44
C GLU A 89 0.87 -10.25 -10.60
N ASP A 90 0.77 -11.55 -10.91
CA ASP A 90 1.48 -12.62 -10.20
C ASP A 90 3.01 -12.50 -10.37
N ASP A 91 3.46 -12.09 -11.55
CA ASP A 91 4.88 -11.83 -11.82
C ASP A 91 5.41 -10.69 -10.93
N TRP A 92 4.69 -9.56 -10.83
CA TRP A 92 5.06 -8.46 -9.95
C TRP A 92 4.97 -8.82 -8.47
N GLU A 93 3.95 -9.57 -8.05
CA GLU A 93 3.84 -10.07 -6.66
C GLU A 93 5.06 -10.93 -6.30
N ARG A 94 5.46 -11.84 -7.21
CA ARG A 94 6.62 -12.70 -7.01
C ARG A 94 7.91 -11.90 -6.84
N ILE A 95 8.13 -10.86 -7.64
CA ILE A 95 9.31 -9.99 -7.51
C ILE A 95 9.30 -9.24 -6.18
N VAL A 96 8.17 -8.64 -5.80
CA VAL A 96 8.05 -7.94 -4.51
C VAL A 96 8.29 -8.91 -3.36
N ARG A 97 7.69 -10.10 -3.40
CA ARG A 97 7.85 -11.11 -2.36
C ARG A 97 9.31 -11.53 -2.20
N LYS A 98 10.00 -11.84 -3.30
CA LYS A 98 11.42 -12.19 -3.28
C LYS A 98 12.28 -11.04 -2.76
N THR A 99 11.97 -9.81 -3.14
CA THR A 99 12.69 -8.62 -2.66
C THR A 99 12.55 -8.46 -1.14
N ILE A 100 11.33 -8.57 -0.60
CA ILE A 100 11.10 -8.48 0.85
C ILE A 100 11.86 -9.61 1.58
N ALA A 101 11.84 -10.83 1.03
CA ALA A 101 12.57 -11.97 1.61
C ALA A 101 14.08 -11.71 1.69
N ALA A 102 14.68 -11.28 0.57
CA ALA A 102 16.11 -10.97 0.49
C ALA A 102 16.51 -9.78 1.39
N CYS A 103 15.69 -8.73 1.45
CA CYS A 103 15.99 -7.55 2.27
C CYS A 103 15.81 -7.77 3.77
N TYR A 104 14.84 -8.59 4.22
CA TYR A 104 14.41 -8.58 5.62
C TYR A 104 14.26 -9.96 6.29
N GLU A 105 14.12 -11.06 5.53
CA GLU A 105 13.78 -12.39 6.09
C GLU A 105 14.98 -13.35 6.09
N GLU A 106 15.76 -13.42 5.00
CA GLU A 106 16.78 -14.46 4.79
C GLU A 106 18.04 -14.35 5.67
N ASN A 107 18.36 -13.17 6.20
CA ASN A 107 19.59 -12.90 6.95
C ASN A 107 19.35 -12.30 8.34
N ASN A 108 18.17 -12.53 8.94
CA ASN A 108 17.81 -11.91 10.20
C ASN A 108 17.75 -12.91 11.37
N THR A 109 18.44 -12.58 12.47
CA THR A 109 18.41 -13.31 13.75
C THR A 109 17.05 -13.35 14.42
N GLU A 110 16.14 -12.43 14.07
CA GLU A 110 14.82 -12.26 14.68
C GLU A 110 13.72 -13.12 14.03
N ASN A 111 14.05 -13.97 13.05
CA ASN A 111 13.09 -14.81 12.32
C ASN A 111 11.89 -13.99 11.77
N ILE A 112 12.20 -12.86 11.14
CA ILE A 112 11.19 -11.94 10.61
C ILE A 112 10.55 -12.56 9.39
N GLN A 113 9.23 -12.45 9.32
CA GLN A 113 8.41 -12.89 8.20
C GLN A 113 7.36 -11.82 7.89
N PHE A 114 7.05 -11.64 6.63
CA PHE A 114 5.97 -10.80 6.15
C PHE A 114 4.88 -11.65 5.51
N THR A 115 3.63 -11.24 5.68
CA THR A 115 2.46 -11.84 5.06
C THR A 115 1.74 -10.80 4.21
N LEU A 116 1.29 -11.19 3.02
CA LEU A 116 0.44 -10.35 2.18
C LEU A 116 -0.91 -10.15 2.89
N LEU A 117 -1.20 -8.92 3.31
CA LEU A 117 -2.46 -8.56 3.95
C LEU A 117 -3.56 -8.36 2.90
N ASN A 118 -3.25 -7.65 1.81
CA ASN A 118 -4.19 -7.41 0.74
C ASN A 118 -3.48 -7.13 -0.59
N ARG A 119 -4.16 -7.53 -1.68
CA ARG A 119 -3.81 -7.16 -3.06
C ARG A 119 -5.04 -6.57 -3.72
N ILE A 120 -4.88 -5.51 -4.50
CA ILE A 120 -5.96 -4.93 -5.29
C ILE A 120 -5.46 -4.35 -6.60
N LYS A 121 -6.23 -4.52 -7.67
CA LYS A 121 -5.90 -4.08 -9.02
C LYS A 121 -7.07 -3.36 -9.69
N LEU A 122 -6.76 -2.34 -10.47
CA LEU A 122 -7.63 -1.68 -11.44
C LEU A 122 -6.88 -1.55 -12.77
N VAL A 123 -7.15 -2.46 -13.71
CA VAL A 123 -6.43 -2.57 -15.00
C VAL A 123 -4.92 -2.58 -14.77
N GLY A 124 -4.23 -1.47 -15.07
CA GLY A 124 -2.78 -1.34 -14.92
C GLY A 124 -2.30 -0.82 -13.55
N ILE A 125 -3.22 -0.50 -12.63
CA ILE A 125 -2.93 0.07 -11.30
C ILE A 125 -3.02 -1.04 -10.27
N LEU A 126 -1.95 -1.30 -9.52
CA LEU A 126 -1.84 -2.44 -8.60
C LEU A 126 -1.32 -1.97 -7.24
N LEU A 127 -1.85 -2.50 -6.14
CA LEU A 127 -1.35 -2.22 -4.79
C LEU A 127 -1.22 -3.52 -4.02
N PHE A 128 -0.03 -3.74 -3.47
CA PHE A 128 0.24 -4.78 -2.49
C PHE A 128 0.47 -4.16 -1.12
N VAL A 129 -0.15 -4.73 -0.09
CA VAL A 129 0.12 -4.39 1.31
C VAL A 129 0.57 -5.65 2.03
N TYR A 130 1.82 -5.66 2.48
CA TYR A 130 2.40 -6.68 3.34
C TYR A 130 2.49 -6.15 4.77
N VAL A 131 2.35 -7.05 5.74
CA VAL A 131 2.55 -6.77 7.16
C VAL A 131 3.48 -7.82 7.76
N ARG A 132 4.32 -7.45 8.72
CA ARG A 132 5.05 -8.44 9.52
C ARG A 132 4.07 -9.44 10.13
N SER A 133 4.38 -10.72 10.02
CA SER A 133 3.48 -11.81 10.44
C SER A 133 3.15 -11.75 11.94
N THR A 134 4.05 -11.22 12.77
CA THR A 134 3.82 -10.98 14.21
C THR A 134 2.67 -10.02 14.49
N HIS A 135 2.36 -9.11 13.56
CA HIS A 135 1.28 -8.14 13.70
C HIS A 135 0.02 -8.50 12.93
N LEU A 136 0.02 -9.60 12.15
CA LEU A 136 -1.10 -9.97 11.28
C LEU A 136 -2.42 -10.11 12.04
N ALA A 137 -2.41 -10.72 13.23
CA ALA A 137 -3.60 -10.89 14.07
C ALA A 137 -4.17 -9.56 14.61
N ARG A 138 -3.42 -8.47 14.49
CA ARG A 138 -3.81 -7.11 14.89
C ARG A 138 -4.32 -6.28 13.71
N CYS A 139 -4.27 -6.82 12.49
CA CYS A 139 -4.89 -6.24 11.31
C CYS A 139 -6.35 -6.70 11.23
N THR A 140 -7.28 -5.80 11.53
CA THR A 140 -8.73 -6.05 11.48
C THR A 140 -9.43 -5.11 10.51
N LEU A 141 -10.72 -5.34 10.22
CA LEU A 141 -11.53 -4.47 9.38
C LEU A 141 -10.86 -4.14 8.03
N VAL A 142 -10.28 -5.16 7.40
CA VAL A 142 -9.62 -5.03 6.09
C VAL A 142 -10.68 -4.82 5.03
N SER A 143 -10.53 -3.77 4.22
CA SER A 143 -11.41 -3.45 3.10
C SER A 143 -10.58 -2.83 1.98
N ASN A 144 -11.03 -2.98 0.74
CA ASN A 144 -10.38 -2.44 -0.43
C ASN A 144 -11.41 -1.93 -1.44
N SER A 145 -11.00 -1.01 -2.31
CA SER A 145 -11.87 -0.43 -3.33
C SER A 145 -11.06 0.06 -4.54
N THR A 146 -11.74 0.19 -5.68
CA THR A 146 -11.18 0.76 -6.91
C THR A 146 -12.08 1.91 -7.41
N VAL A 147 -11.46 2.93 -8.00
CA VAL A 147 -12.16 4.08 -8.59
C VAL A 147 -11.55 4.36 -9.97
N PRO A 148 -12.23 4.01 -11.08
CA PRO A 148 -11.78 4.39 -12.42
C PRO A 148 -12.04 5.88 -12.68
N THR A 149 -11.09 6.56 -13.34
CA THR A 149 -11.22 7.98 -13.74
C THR A 149 -10.76 8.25 -15.17
N GLY A 150 -10.44 7.20 -15.93
CA GLY A 150 -9.89 7.26 -17.29
C GLY A 150 -10.85 7.77 -18.34
N PHE A 151 -10.82 7.18 -19.54
CA PHE A 151 -11.67 7.63 -20.65
C PHE A 151 -13.14 7.78 -20.22
N MET A 152 -13.69 9.00 -20.39
CA MET A 152 -15.03 9.41 -19.93
C MET A 152 -15.32 9.19 -18.42
N GLY A 153 -14.29 9.05 -17.58
CA GLY A 153 -14.44 8.75 -16.16
C GLY A 153 -14.81 7.29 -15.85
N ILE A 154 -14.76 6.39 -16.84
CA ILE A 154 -15.24 5.00 -16.69
C ILE A 154 -14.12 3.99 -16.93
N ALA A 155 -13.14 4.30 -17.79
CA ALA A 155 -12.05 3.37 -18.07
C ALA A 155 -11.04 3.30 -16.91
N GLY A 156 -10.58 2.10 -16.57
CA GLY A 156 -9.62 1.86 -15.48
C GLY A 156 -8.15 2.15 -15.81
N ASN A 157 -7.83 2.75 -16.97
CA ASN A 157 -6.45 3.11 -17.32
C ASN A 157 -5.89 4.27 -16.49
N LYS A 158 -6.78 5.03 -15.86
CA LYS A 158 -6.51 6.04 -14.84
C LYS A 158 -7.50 5.83 -13.70
N GLY A 159 -7.12 6.24 -12.51
CA GLY A 159 -7.94 6.04 -11.33
C GLY A 159 -7.11 5.76 -10.08
N GLY A 160 -7.74 5.11 -9.11
CA GLY A 160 -7.13 4.73 -7.85
C GLY A 160 -7.54 3.33 -7.40
N VAL A 161 -6.65 2.70 -6.64
CA VAL A 161 -6.94 1.53 -5.82
C VAL A 161 -6.59 1.85 -4.38
N GLY A 162 -7.40 1.37 -3.44
CA GLY A 162 -7.24 1.64 -2.02
C GLY A 162 -7.34 0.37 -1.18
N VAL A 163 -6.51 0.27 -0.14
CA VAL A 163 -6.60 -0.75 0.92
C VAL A 163 -6.64 -0.03 2.26
N ARG A 164 -7.69 -0.27 3.04
CA ARG A 164 -7.79 0.16 4.44
C ARG A 164 -7.84 -1.01 5.38
N PHE A 165 -7.28 -0.82 6.57
CA PHE A 165 -7.39 -1.78 7.66
C PHE A 165 -7.15 -1.06 8.99
N ARG A 166 -7.57 -1.69 10.07
CA ARG A 166 -7.28 -1.26 11.42
C ARG A 166 -6.07 -2.04 11.91
N PHE A 167 -5.02 -1.33 12.28
CA PHE A 167 -3.79 -1.89 12.84
C PHE A 167 -3.78 -1.58 14.34
N TYR A 168 -3.96 -2.60 15.17
CA TYR A 168 -4.32 -2.43 16.59
C TYR A 168 -5.59 -1.57 16.71
N GLU A 169 -5.50 -0.36 17.26
CA GLU A 169 -6.61 0.59 17.37
C GLU A 169 -6.46 1.82 16.45
N THR A 170 -5.56 1.74 15.46
CA THR A 170 -5.28 2.81 14.49
C THR A 170 -5.79 2.41 13.10
N ASP A 171 -6.67 3.22 12.51
CA ASP A 171 -7.13 3.02 11.13
C ASP A 171 -6.09 3.57 10.13
N ILE A 172 -5.69 2.75 9.15
CA ILE A 172 -4.71 3.06 8.11
C ILE A 172 -5.35 2.84 6.74
N CYS A 173 -5.08 3.73 5.78
CA CYS A 173 -5.51 3.61 4.39
C CYS A 173 -4.35 3.93 3.44
N PHE A 174 -4.06 3.00 2.54
CA PHE A 174 -3.09 3.17 1.45
C PHE A 174 -3.85 3.36 0.14
N VAL A 175 -3.50 4.39 -0.62
CA VAL A 175 -4.07 4.67 -1.94
C VAL A 175 -2.94 4.72 -2.97
N ASN A 176 -3.09 3.95 -4.04
CA ASN A 176 -2.24 4.04 -5.22
C ASN A 176 -3.07 4.59 -6.39
N SER A 177 -2.61 5.68 -7.00
CA SER A 177 -3.33 6.38 -8.05
C SER A 177 -2.49 6.58 -9.31
N HIS A 178 -3.15 6.51 -10.46
CA HIS A 178 -2.60 6.89 -11.76
C HIS A 178 -3.49 7.97 -12.37
N PHE A 179 -3.13 9.24 -12.17
CA PHE A 179 -3.90 10.39 -12.67
C PHE A 179 -3.62 10.72 -14.14
N ALA A 180 -4.47 11.56 -14.73
CA ALA A 180 -4.35 12.02 -16.10
C ALA A 180 -2.94 12.53 -16.46
N SER A 181 -2.42 12.01 -17.56
CA SER A 181 -1.11 12.37 -18.15
C SER A 181 -1.25 13.50 -19.17
N GLY A 182 -0.15 14.20 -19.43
CA GLY A 182 -0.08 15.30 -20.40
C GLY A 182 0.15 16.66 -19.75
N ASP A 183 0.91 17.50 -20.45
CA ASP A 183 1.14 18.89 -20.08
C ASP A 183 -0.18 19.67 -20.21
N GLY A 184 -0.45 20.57 -19.26
CA GLY A 184 -1.71 21.31 -19.20
C GLY A 184 -2.90 20.56 -18.57
N GLN A 185 -2.77 19.27 -18.23
CA GLN A 185 -3.86 18.47 -17.65
C GLN A 185 -3.97 18.61 -16.11
N LYS A 186 -3.59 19.76 -15.53
CA LYS A 186 -3.60 19.96 -14.08
C LYS A 186 -5.01 19.89 -13.50
N GLU A 187 -5.94 20.58 -14.13
CA GLU A 187 -7.35 20.64 -13.72
C GLU A 187 -7.95 19.23 -13.74
N ARG A 188 -7.63 18.45 -14.77
CA ARG A 188 -8.06 17.04 -14.85
C ARG A 188 -7.46 16.18 -13.73
N ARG A 189 -6.19 16.36 -13.37
CA ARG A 189 -5.60 15.65 -12.21
C ARG A 189 -6.27 16.04 -10.89
N ASN A 190 -6.70 17.28 -10.75
CA ASN A 190 -7.46 17.71 -9.58
C ASN A 190 -8.86 17.07 -9.55
N GLU A 191 -9.53 16.94 -10.70
CA GLU A 191 -10.79 16.20 -10.82
C GLU A 191 -10.62 14.71 -10.47
N ASP A 192 -9.56 14.07 -10.98
CA ASP A 192 -9.22 12.69 -10.62
C ASP A 192 -9.06 12.55 -9.10
N TYR A 193 -8.30 13.46 -8.47
CA TYR A 193 -8.10 13.47 -7.01
C TYR A 193 -9.40 13.66 -6.22
N LEU A 194 -10.31 14.51 -6.66
CA LEU A 194 -11.60 14.72 -5.97
C LEU A 194 -12.55 13.54 -6.13
N THR A 195 -12.39 12.76 -7.20
CA THR A 195 -13.22 11.59 -7.49
C THR A 195 -12.79 10.36 -6.68
N ILE A 196 -11.48 10.23 -6.45
CA ILE A 196 -10.83 9.10 -5.73
C ILE A 196 -10.89 9.32 -4.22
#